data_AF-A0A9X9A819-F1
#
_entry.id   AF-A0A9X9A819-F1
#
_cell.length_a   1.000
_cell.length_b   1.000
_cell.length_c   1.000
_cell.angle_alpha   90.00
_cell.angle_beta   90.00
_cell.angle_gamma   90.00
#
_symmetry.space_group_name_H-M   'P 1'
#
loop_
_entity.id
_entity.type
_entity.pdbx_description
1 polymer ?
#
loop_
_entity_poly.entity_id
_entity_poly.type
_entity_poly.pdbx_seq_one_letter_code
_entity_poly.pdbx_strand_id
1 'polypeptide(L)'
;MAEMIVSLSVLMMAVSLLLPQTVLVMQERKNIQIRYKATGLLKKEAAIYMYGNEDKRIIEKNINGIVYYTYWGGNEVCTMWKDVKDRMMEQCFYVGEKIN
;
A
#
# COMPACT_ATOMS: atom_id res chain seq x y z
N MET A 1 -40.32 -24.65 17.43
CA MET A 1 -40.08 -24.48 15.97
C MET A 1 -39.94 -23.02 15.56
N ALA A 2 -40.88 -22.13 15.93
CA ALA A 2 -40.80 -20.70 15.61
C ALA A 2 -39.52 -20.01 16.14
N GLU A 3 -39.14 -20.25 17.41
CA GLU A 3 -37.94 -19.67 18.01
C GLU A 3 -36.64 -20.07 17.27
N MET A 4 -36.59 -21.31 16.75
CA MET A 4 -35.47 -21.82 15.97
C MET A 4 -35.39 -21.18 14.58
N ILE A 5 -36.53 -20.83 13.99
CA ILE A 5 -36.58 -20.11 12.70
C ILE A 5 -36.16 -18.65 12.90
N VAL A 6 -36.62 -18.02 13.98
CA VAL A 6 -36.27 -16.64 14.32
C VAL A 6 -34.78 -16.50 14.66
N SER A 7 -34.21 -17.44 15.41
CA SER A 7 -32.77 -17.41 15.70
C SER A 7 -31.92 -17.62 14.45
N LEU A 8 -32.32 -18.52 13.56
CA LEU A 8 -31.62 -18.77 12.30
C LEU A 8 -31.69 -17.56 11.35
N SER A 9 -32.83 -16.87 11.27
CA SER A 9 -32.98 -15.69 10.41
C SER A 9 -32.13 -14.52 10.90
N VAL A 10 -32.07 -14.31 12.21
CA VAL A 10 -31.19 -13.29 12.81
C VAL A 10 -29.72 -13.63 12.57
N LEU A 11 -29.33 -14.90 12.68
CA LEU A 11 -27.96 -15.34 12.41
C LEU A 11 -27.58 -15.11 10.93
N MET A 12 -28.45 -15.50 10.00
CA MET A 12 -28.26 -15.25 8.56
C MET A 12 -28.12 -13.75 8.25
N MET A 13 -28.94 -12.92 8.89
CA MET A 13 -28.89 -11.46 8.73
C MET A 13 -27.59 -10.88 9.31
N ALA A 14 -27.14 -11.34 10.47
CA ALA A 14 -25.88 -10.91 11.06
C ALA A 14 -24.68 -11.30 10.18
N VAL A 15 -24.64 -12.54 9.69
CA VAL A 15 -23.55 -13.04 8.84
C VAL A 15 -23.47 -12.27 7.52
N SER A 16 -24.61 -12.03 6.86
CA SER A 16 -24.67 -11.31 5.59
C SER A 16 -24.21 -9.84 5.70
N LEU A 17 -24.38 -9.21 6.86
CA LEU A 17 -23.91 -7.85 7.10
C LEU A 17 -22.43 -7.80 7.53
N LEU A 18 -22.01 -8.69 8.42
CA LEU A 18 -20.67 -8.63 9.03
C LEU A 18 -19.57 -9.11 8.09
N LEU A 19 -19.80 -10.19 7.32
CA LEU A 19 -18.78 -10.72 6.41
C LEU A 19 -18.28 -9.71 5.36
N PRO A 20 -19.13 -9.05 4.56
CA PRO A 20 -18.64 -8.12 3.55
C PRO A 20 -17.89 -6.92 4.16
N GLN A 21 -18.33 -6.45 5.33
CA GLN A 21 -17.66 -5.37 6.04
C GLN A 21 -16.27 -5.78 6.55
N THR A 22 -16.15 -6.98 7.14
CA THR A 22 -14.86 -7.46 7.64
C THR A 22 -13.86 -7.69 6.50
N VAL A 23 -14.30 -8.24 5.36
CA VAL A 23 -13.45 -8.40 4.16
C VAL A 23 -12.96 -7.04 3.66
N LEU A 24 -13.83 -6.03 3.59
CA LEU A 24 -13.46 -4.68 3.17
C LEU A 24 -12.41 -4.06 4.10
N VAL A 25 -12.60 -4.17 5.42
CA VAL A 25 -11.61 -3.67 6.41
C VAL A 25 -10.28 -4.40 6.29
N MET A 26 -10.29 -5.73 6.10
CA MET A 26 -9.06 -6.49 5.90
C MET A 26 -8.32 -6.07 4.63
N GLN A 27 -9.06 -5.74 3.57
CA GLN A 27 -8.51 -5.25 2.31
C GLN A 27 -7.84 -3.88 2.48
N GLU A 28 -8.49 -2.94 3.17
CA GLU A 28 -7.91 -1.63 3.48
C GLU A 28 -6.65 -1.74 4.37
N ARG A 29 -6.65 -2.63 5.35
CA ARG A 29 -5.46 -2.89 6.18
C ARG A 29 -4.28 -3.40 5.36
N LYS A 30 -4.52 -4.30 4.39
CA LYS A 30 -3.47 -4.75 3.46
C LYS A 30 -2.94 -3.59 2.61
N ASN A 31 -3.82 -2.75 2.09
CA ASN A 31 -3.42 -1.56 1.32
C ASN A 31 -2.56 -0.59 2.13
N ILE A 32 -2.90 -0.37 3.40
CA ILE A 32 -2.10 0.45 4.32
C ILE A 32 -0.69 -0.13 4.47
N GLN A 33 -0.56 -1.45 4.66
CA GLN A 33 0.75 -2.11 4.78
C GLN A 33 1.59 -1.99 3.49
N ILE A 34 0.98 -2.18 2.32
CA ILE A 34 1.62 -2.00 1.01
C ILE A 34 2.14 -0.56 0.88
N ARG A 35 1.29 0.43 1.20
CA ARG A 35 1.67 1.85 1.15
C ARG A 35 2.83 2.19 2.10
N TYR A 36 2.86 1.59 3.29
CA TYR A 36 4.01 1.76 4.20
C TYR A 36 5.30 1.20 3.62
N LYS A 37 5.25 0.08 2.90
CA LYS A 37 6.43 -0.46 2.21
C LYS A 37 6.87 0.44 1.06
N ALA A 38 5.95 0.94 0.23
CA ALA A 38 6.27 1.95 -0.79
C ALA A 38 6.94 3.18 -0.18
N THR A 39 6.38 3.70 0.92
CA THR A 39 6.95 4.85 1.65
C THR A 39 8.34 4.55 2.21
N GLY A 40 8.59 3.33 2.67
CA GLY A 40 9.92 2.91 3.11
C GLY A 40 10.94 2.89 1.97
N LEU A 41 10.54 2.39 0.79
CA LEU A 41 11.40 2.34 -0.40
C LEU A 41 11.75 3.73 -0.92
N LEU A 42 10.76 4.61 -1.06
CA LEU A 42 11.00 5.97 -1.55
C LEU A 42 11.89 6.77 -0.59
N LYS A 43 11.67 6.64 0.74
CA LYS A 43 12.51 7.32 1.74
C LYS A 43 13.93 6.79 1.76
N LYS A 44 14.10 5.48 1.54
CA LYS A 44 15.42 4.88 1.43
C LYS A 44 16.18 5.47 0.24
N GLU A 45 15.54 5.57 -0.92
CA GLU A 45 16.20 6.12 -2.11
C GLU A 45 16.49 7.61 -1.97
N ALA A 46 15.57 8.38 -1.37
CA ALA A 46 15.82 9.77 -1.01
C ALA A 46 17.04 9.92 -0.10
N ALA A 47 17.16 9.08 0.94
CA ALA A 47 18.28 9.13 1.88
C ALA A 47 19.61 8.74 1.21
N ILE A 48 19.60 7.75 0.31
CA ILE A 48 20.80 7.35 -0.44
C ILE A 48 21.27 8.50 -1.34
N TYR A 49 20.37 9.18 -2.03
CA TYR A 49 20.71 10.35 -2.82
C TYR A 49 21.23 11.51 -1.96
N MET A 50 20.52 11.84 -0.87
CA MET A 50 20.84 13.00 -0.02
C MET A 50 22.14 12.84 0.77
N TYR A 51 22.38 11.65 1.32
CA TYR A 51 23.47 11.39 2.28
C TYR A 51 24.52 10.41 1.76
N GLY A 52 24.14 9.48 0.88
CA GLY A 52 25.05 8.51 0.29
C GLY A 52 25.85 9.03 -0.90
N ASN A 53 25.55 10.26 -1.35
CA ASN A 53 26.11 10.88 -2.55
C ASN A 53 25.93 10.05 -3.84
N GLU A 54 24.99 9.11 -3.85
CA GLU A 54 24.71 8.32 -5.06
C GLU A 54 23.83 9.11 -6.04
N ASP A 55 23.86 8.71 -7.31
CA ASP A 55 23.02 9.32 -8.33
C ASP A 55 21.57 8.86 -8.25
N LYS A 56 20.68 9.62 -8.90
CA LYS A 56 19.26 9.28 -9.01
C LYS A 56 19.09 8.00 -9.81
N ARG A 57 18.51 6.96 -9.21
CA ARG A 57 18.30 5.64 -9.84
C ARG A 57 16.84 5.27 -9.94
N ILE A 58 16.54 4.47 -10.95
CA ILE A 58 15.26 3.78 -11.10
C ILE A 58 15.44 2.36 -10.56
N ILE A 59 14.52 1.94 -9.68
CA ILE A 59 14.59 0.65 -8.99
C ILE A 59 13.24 -0.03 -9.08
N GLU A 60 13.25 -1.27 -9.57
CA GLU A 60 12.12 -2.18 -9.42
C GLU A 60 12.40 -3.15 -8.27
N LYS A 61 11.40 -3.37 -7.41
CA LYS A 61 11.50 -4.34 -6.33
C LYS A 61 10.22 -5.11 -6.15
N ASN A 62 10.32 -6.44 -6.23
CA ASN A 62 9.23 -7.34 -5.87
C ASN A 62 9.31 -7.66 -4.36
N ILE A 63 8.25 -7.34 -3.61
CA ILE A 63 8.12 -7.69 -2.19
C ILE A 63 6.78 -8.38 -2.00
N ASN A 64 6.80 -9.65 -1.61
CA ASN A 64 5.62 -10.47 -1.38
C ASN A 64 4.64 -10.48 -2.57
N GLY A 65 5.16 -10.51 -3.80
CA GLY A 65 4.36 -10.51 -5.02
C GLY A 65 3.87 -9.12 -5.47
N ILE A 66 4.11 -8.07 -4.69
CA ILE A 66 3.84 -6.68 -5.10
C ILE A 66 5.10 -6.10 -5.72
N VAL A 67 4.98 -5.64 -6.97
CA VAL A 67 6.04 -4.93 -7.68
C VAL A 67 5.95 -3.45 -7.34
N TYR A 68 7.03 -2.90 -6.79
CA TYR A 68 7.21 -1.48 -6.54
C TYR A 68 8.20 -0.94 -7.56
N TYR A 69 7.80 0.11 -8.27
CA TYR A 69 8.63 0.80 -9.24
C TYR A 69 8.95 2.19 -8.70
N THR A 70 10.22 2.41 -8.32
CA THR A 70 10.71 3.69 -7.79
C THR A 70 11.49 4.42 -8.87
N TYR A 71 11.17 5.69 -9.11
CA TYR A 71 11.81 6.52 -10.13
C TYR A 71 11.90 7.98 -9.67
N TRP A 72 12.68 8.78 -10.41
CA TRP A 72 12.88 10.19 -10.13
C TRP A 72 12.17 11.07 -11.17
N GLY A 73 11.38 12.03 -10.70
CA GLY A 73 10.69 13.06 -11.50
C GLY A 73 11.35 14.42 -11.33
N GLY A 74 12.59 14.59 -11.76
CA GLY A 74 13.36 15.80 -11.42
C GLY A 74 13.82 15.74 -9.97
N ASN A 75 13.27 16.59 -9.08
CA ASN A 75 13.67 16.66 -7.66
C ASN A 75 12.76 15.85 -6.72
N GLU A 76 11.78 15.14 -7.24
CA GLU A 76 10.98 14.20 -6.45
C GLU A 76 11.40 12.75 -6.74
N VAL A 77 11.29 11.91 -5.71
CA VAL A 77 11.31 10.46 -5.85
C VAL A 77 9.90 9.93 -5.67
N CYS A 78 9.45 9.13 -6.63
CA CYS A 78 8.13 8.53 -6.66
C CYS A 78 8.26 7.01 -6.59
N THR A 79 7.33 6.36 -5.90
CA THR A 79 7.15 4.91 -5.97
C THR A 79 5.74 4.60 -6.41
N MET A 80 5.62 3.73 -7.41
CA MET A 80 4.36 3.27 -7.98
C MET A 80 4.17 1.77 -7.70
N TRP A 81 2.93 1.35 -7.44
CA TRP A 81 2.57 -0.04 -7.17
C TRP A 81 1.10 -0.31 -7.51
N LYS A 82 0.73 -1.58 -7.57
CA LYS A 82 -0.67 -2.02 -7.69
C LYS A 82 -1.23 -2.37 -6.31
N ASP A 83 -2.40 -1.82 -5.99
CA ASP A 83 -3.11 -2.16 -4.76
C ASP A 83 -3.78 -3.54 -4.85
N VAL A 84 -4.40 -3.98 -3.76
CA VAL A 84 -5.13 -5.27 -3.69
C VAL A 84 -6.34 -5.37 -4.64
N LYS A 85 -6.76 -4.29 -5.29
CA LYS A 85 -7.80 -4.24 -6.34
C LYS A 85 -7.20 -4.00 -7.72
N ASP A 86 -5.89 -4.21 -7.88
CA ASP A 86 -5.12 -3.98 -9.10
C ASP A 86 -5.14 -2.53 -9.60
N ARG A 87 -5.46 -1.57 -8.71
CA ARG A 87 -5.43 -0.14 -9.05
C ARG A 87 -4.01 0.36 -8.95
N MET A 88 -3.59 1.13 -9.95
CA MET A 88 -2.28 1.79 -9.92
C MET A 88 -2.30 2.92 -8.89
N MET A 89 -1.34 2.87 -7.98
CA MET A 89 -1.14 3.84 -6.92
C MET A 89 0.25 4.40 -7.04
N GLU A 90 0.41 5.68 -6.69
CA GLU A 90 1.67 6.39 -6.73
C GLU A 90 1.81 7.25 -5.48
N GLN A 91 3.04 7.36 -4.99
CA GLN A 91 3.38 8.30 -3.94
C GLN A 91 4.75 8.92 -4.21
N CYS A 92 4.79 10.25 -4.25
CA CYS A 92 6.00 11.03 -4.46
C CYS A 92 6.42 11.78 -3.19
N PHE A 93 7.71 12.09 -3.13
CA PHE A 93 8.30 12.88 -2.06
C PHE A 93 9.37 13.80 -2.64
N TYR A 94 9.28 15.09 -2.32
CA TYR A 94 10.28 16.08 -2.73
C TYR A 94 11.58 15.89 -1.96
N VAL A 95 12.68 15.84 -2.70
CA VAL A 95 14.03 15.66 -2.15
C VAL A 95 14.82 16.93 -2.47
N GLY A 96 15.32 17.59 -1.42
CA GLY A 96 16.23 18.73 -1.56
C GLY A 96 17.56 18.35 -2.23
N GLU A 97 18.44 19.34 -2.38
CA GLU A 97 19.77 19.10 -2.95
C GLU A 97 20.63 18.22 -2.04
N LYS A 98 21.67 17.59 -2.63
CA LYS A 98 22.61 16.75 -1.89
C LYS A 98 23.24 17.57 -0.77
N ILE A 99 23.24 17.02 0.44
CA ILE A 99 23.95 17.61 1.58
C ILE A 99 25.35 17.03 1.52
N ASN A 100 26.26 17.78 0.89
CA ASN A 100 27.67 17.39 0.73
C ASN A 100 28.49 17.83 1.95
#